data_AF-A0A1W9T666-F1
#
_entry.id   AF-A0A1W9T666-F1
#
_cell.length_a   1.000
_cell.length_b   1.000
_cell.length_c   1.000
_cell.angle_alpha   90.00
_cell.angle_beta   90.00
_cell.angle_gamma   90.00
#
_symmetry.space_group_name_H-M   'P 1'
#
loop_
_entity.id
_entity.type
_entity.pdbx_description
1 polymer ?
#
loop_
_entity_poly.entity_id
_entity_poly.type
_entity_poly.pdbx_seq_one_letter_code
_entity_poly.pdbx_strand_id
1 'polypeptide(L)'
;MRPAMQFVDLANSFESDISVGHQDVSADAKSIMQMTMLAATCGTRLKITAVGSDAARAVEALQDMVNNKFMDDPDVAVSEKEG
;
A
#
# COMPACT_ATOMS: atom_id res chain seq x y z
N MET A 1 -3.07 -4.77 12.25
CA MET A 1 -1.80 -4.03 12.46
C MET A 1 -0.65 -4.49 11.57
N ARG A 2 -0.56 -5.78 11.20
CA ARG A 2 0.45 -6.30 10.26
C ARG A 2 0.50 -5.62 8.88
N PRO A 3 -0.62 -5.13 8.30
CA PRO A 3 -0.59 -4.65 6.92
C PRO A 3 0.33 -3.46 6.65
N ALA A 4 0.27 -2.46 7.54
CA ALA A 4 1.05 -1.24 7.41
C ALA A 4 2.55 -1.51 7.57
N MET A 5 2.96 -2.43 8.46
CA MET A 5 4.38 -2.74 8.66
C MET A 5 5.00 -3.39 7.42
N GLN A 6 4.36 -4.41 6.85
CA GLN A 6 4.91 -5.07 5.67
C GLN A 6 4.95 -4.12 4.46
N PHE A 7 3.98 -3.20 4.34
CA PHE A 7 4.00 -2.17 3.29
C PHE A 7 5.19 -1.23 3.47
N VAL A 8 5.43 -0.78 4.70
CA VAL A 8 6.57 0.07 5.07
C VAL A 8 7.89 -0.66 4.83
N ASP A 9 8.00 -1.93 5.20
CA ASP A 9 9.20 -2.74 4.98
C ASP A 9 9.51 -2.89 3.49
N LEU A 10 8.49 -3.17 2.67
CA LEU A 10 8.64 -3.24 1.21
C LEU A 10 9.03 -1.88 0.62
N ALA A 11 8.37 -0.80 1.05
CA ALA A 11 8.71 0.56 0.59
C ALA A 11 10.16 0.95 0.95
N ASN A 12 10.66 0.53 2.11
CA ASN A 12 12.04 0.77 2.55
C ASN A 12 13.09 -0.01 1.74
N SER A 13 12.70 -1.01 0.94
CA SER A 13 13.63 -1.73 0.06
C SER A 13 13.98 -0.97 -1.22
N PHE A 14 13.29 0.14 -1.51
CA PHE A 14 13.51 0.98 -2.69
C PHE A 14 14.23 2.28 -2.34
N GLU A 15 15.05 2.78 -3.27
CA GLU A 15 15.75 4.06 -3.12
C GLU A 15 14.81 5.24 -3.34
N SER A 16 13.76 5.07 -4.15
CA SER A 16 12.80 6.14 -4.46
C SER A 16 12.11 6.72 -3.23
N ASP A 17 11.76 8.00 -3.32
CA ASP A 17 10.80 8.62 -2.42
C ASP A 17 9.40 8.15 -2.82
N ILE A 18 8.65 7.58 -1.87
CA ILE A 18 7.36 6.95 -2.13
C ILE A 18 6.32 7.56 -1.19
N SER A 19 5.22 8.05 -1.76
CA SER A 19 4.08 8.57 -1.01
C SER A 19 2.80 7.82 -1.35
N VAL A 20 1.95 7.67 -0.33
CA VAL A 20 0.61 7.07 -0.45
C VAL A 20 -0.41 8.11 -0.04
N GLY A 21 -1.33 8.41 -0.96
CA GLY A 21 -2.43 9.33 -0.76
C GLY A 21 -3.78 8.63 -0.65
N HIS A 22 -4.63 9.12 0.24
CA HIS A 22 -6.06 8.82 0.28
C HIS A 22 -6.83 10.13 0.48
N GLN A 23 -7.68 10.48 -0.50
CA GLN A 23 -8.38 11.77 -0.54
C GLN A 23 -7.38 12.95 -0.43
N ASP A 24 -7.50 13.77 0.61
CA ASP A 24 -6.65 14.94 0.87
C ASP A 24 -5.46 14.62 1.79
N VAL A 25 -5.33 13.36 2.24
CA VAL A 25 -4.24 12.93 3.13
C VAL A 25 -3.16 12.25 2.30
N SER A 26 -1.90 12.61 2.55
CA SER A 26 -0.72 11.96 1.99
C SER A 26 0.21 11.53 3.12
N ALA A 27 0.72 10.32 3.03
CA ALA A 27 1.69 9.75 3.96
C ALA A 27 2.95 9.30 3.21
N ASP A 28 4.08 9.40 3.88
CA ASP A 28 5.33 8.74 3.48
C ASP A 28 5.17 7.21 3.66
N ALA A 29 5.34 6.48 2.56
CA ALA A 29 5.24 5.03 2.51
C ALA A 29 6.27 4.33 3.40
N LYS A 30 7.40 4.99 3.71
CA LYS A 30 8.49 4.46 4.53
C LYS A 30 8.32 4.75 6.02
N SER A 31 7.32 5.54 6.40
CA SER A 31 7.06 5.91 7.78
C SER A 31 5.84 5.17 8.34
N ILE A 32 6.09 4.22 9.24
CA ILE A 32 5.02 3.48 9.94
C ILE A 32 4.04 4.39 10.68
N MET A 33 4.52 5.51 11.26
CA MET A 33 3.66 6.49 11.90
C MET A 33 2.71 7.14 10.90
N GLN A 34 3.20 7.62 9.75
CA GLN A 34 2.32 8.28 8.78
C GLN A 34 1.39 7.28 8.09
N MET A 35 1.86 6.07 7.80
CA MET A 35 1.05 5.01 7.21
C MET A 35 -0.08 4.55 8.13
N THR A 36 0.15 4.49 9.45
CA THR A 36 -0.92 4.21 10.41
C THR A 36 -1.91 5.36 10.58
N MET A 37 -1.46 6.61 10.39
CA MET A 37 -2.31 7.81 10.41
C MET A 37 -3.13 8.03 9.14
N LEU A 38 -2.73 7.43 8.00
CA LEU A 38 -3.45 7.53 6.72
C LEU A 38 -4.90 7.02 6.82
N ALA A 39 -5.24 6.24 7.88
CA ALA A 39 -6.58 5.76 8.21
C ALA A 39 -7.32 5.08 7.05
N ALA A 40 -6.57 4.55 6.08
CA ALA A 40 -7.11 3.85 4.93
C ALA A 40 -7.69 2.51 5.37
N THR A 41 -9.00 2.36 5.22
CA THR A 41 -9.71 1.10 5.49
C THR A 41 -9.71 0.21 4.26
N CYS A 42 -9.92 -1.10 4.45
CA CYS A 42 -10.07 -2.04 3.35
C CYS A 42 -11.19 -1.57 2.40
N GLY A 43 -10.93 -1.62 1.09
CA GLY A 43 -11.87 -1.13 0.07
C GLY A 43 -11.68 0.34 -0.33
N THR A 44 -10.77 1.08 0.33
CA THR A 44 -10.41 2.43 -0.10
C THR A 44 -9.45 2.43 -1.30
N ARG A 45 -9.59 3.41 -2.19
CA ARG A 45 -8.61 3.65 -3.25
C ARG A 45 -7.44 4.44 -2.69
N LEU A 46 -6.24 3.92 -2.92
CA LEU A 46 -4.97 4.57 -2.62
C LEU A 46 -4.33 5.11 -3.91
N LYS A 47 -3.66 6.25 -3.80
CA LYS A 47 -2.80 6.79 -4.85
C LYS A 47 -1.36 6.63 -4.42
N ILE A 48 -0.62 5.76 -5.08
CA ILE A 48 0.81 5.56 -4.84
C ILE A 48 1.58 6.43 -5.85
N THR A 49 2.52 7.23 -5.35
CA THR A 49 3.43 8.04 -6.18
C THR A 49 4.85 7.72 -5.76
N ALA A 50 5.74 7.48 -6.74
CA ALA A 50 7.15 7.26 -6.48
C ALA A 50 8.02 8.16 -7.38
N VAL A 51 9.12 8.66 -6.84
CA VAL A 51 10.10 9.48 -7.56
C VAL A 51 11.51 8.96 -7.25
N GLY A 52 12.25 8.56 -8.28
CA GLY A 52 13.59 8.00 -8.12
C GLY A 52 13.94 7.00 -9.22
N SER A 53 15.13 6.41 -9.09
CA SER A 53 15.75 5.47 -10.03
C SER A 53 14.96 4.16 -10.19
N ASP A 54 14.26 3.74 -9.14
CA ASP A 54 13.47 2.51 -9.07
C ASP A 54 11.96 2.74 -8.91
N ALA A 55 11.49 3.96 -9.18
CA ALA A 55 10.10 4.39 -8.94
C ALA A 55 9.05 3.49 -9.60
N ALA A 56 9.28 3.08 -10.86
CA ALA A 56 8.36 2.19 -11.56
C ALA A 56 8.22 0.83 -10.87
N ARG A 57 9.35 0.24 -10.46
CA ARG A 57 9.39 -1.05 -9.75
C ARG A 57 8.74 -0.94 -8.36
N ALA A 58 8.98 0.18 -7.67
CA ALA A 58 8.39 0.45 -6.37
C ALA A 58 6.85 0.50 -6.44
N VAL A 59 6.30 1.22 -7.41
CA VAL A 59 4.85 1.32 -7.61
C VAL A 59 4.24 -0.03 -7.94
N GLU A 60 4.84 -0.79 -8.87
CA GLU A 60 4.36 -2.12 -9.27
C GLU A 60 4.34 -3.09 -8.08
N ALA A 61 5.46 -3.20 -7.35
CA ALA A 61 5.55 -4.10 -6.20
C ALA A 61 4.57 -3.75 -5.07
N LEU A 62 4.41 -2.46 -4.76
CA LEU A 62 3.48 -2.01 -3.73
C LEU A 62 2.01 -2.19 -4.17
N GLN A 63 1.71 -1.98 -5.45
CA GLN A 63 0.40 -2.25 -6.02
C GLN A 63 0.05 -3.74 -5.93
N ASP A 64 0.97 -4.61 -6.33
CA ASP A 64 0.78 -6.06 -6.26
C ASP A 64 0.57 -6.53 -4.82
N MET A 65 1.33 -5.99 -3.88
CA MET A 65 1.17 -6.29 -2.47
C MET A 65 -0.24 -5.94 -1.95
N VAL A 66 -0.77 -4.79 -2.34
CA VAL A 66 -2.12 -4.34 -1.94
C VAL A 66 -3.21 -5.17 -2.64
N ASN A 67 -3.03 -5.48 -3.93
CA ASN A 67 -4.02 -6.20 -4.73
C ASN A 67 -4.08 -7.70 -4.43
N ASN A 68 -2.94 -8.34 -4.19
CA ASN A 68 -2.87 -9.78 -3.93
C ASN A 68 -3.26 -10.17 -2.50
N LYS A 69 -3.71 -9.21 -1.70
CA LYS A 69 -4.07 -9.29 -0.28
C LYS A 69 -2.94 -9.84 0.59
N PHE A 70 -2.72 -9.14 1.69
CA PHE A 70 -2.22 -9.67 2.95
C PHE A 70 -2.73 -11.10 3.19
N MET A 71 -1.97 -12.13 2.79
CA MET A 71 -2.41 -13.53 2.81
C MET A 71 -2.55 -14.13 4.22
N ASP A 72 -2.61 -13.31 5.26
CA ASP A 72 -2.70 -13.73 6.67
C ASP A 72 -3.98 -13.23 7.38
N ASP A 73 -4.97 -12.73 6.63
CA ASP A 73 -6.31 -12.42 7.16
C ASP A 73 -7.36 -13.37 6.53
N PRO A 74 -7.93 -14.33 7.29
CA PRO A 74 -8.85 -15.35 6.78
C PRO A 74 -10.26 -14.85 6.40
N ASP A 75 -10.49 -13.54 6.29
CA ASP A 75 -11.85 -12.99 6.13
C ASP A 75 -12.00 -12.04 4.94
N VAL A 76 -11.62 -12.49 3.74
CA VAL A 76 -12.24 -11.94 2.54
C VAL A 76 -12.55 -13.07 1.56
N ALA A 77 -13.65 -13.76 1.85
CA ALA A 77 -14.37 -14.54 0.86
C ALA A 77 -14.66 -13.66 -0.37
N VAL A 78 -14.26 -14.18 -1.53
CA VAL A 78 -14.57 -13.64 -2.85
C VAL A 78 -16.06 -13.87 -3.12
N SER A 79 -16.88 -12.82 -3.08
CA SER A 79 -18.21 -12.86 -3.70
C SER A 79 -18.09 -12.40 -5.15
N GLU A 80 -17.98 -13.41 -6.02
CA GLU A 80 -18.71 -13.61 -7.27
C GLU A 80 -18.93 -12.38 -8.18
N LYS A 81 -18.26 -12.39 -9.35
CA LYS A 81 -18.77 -11.67 -10.51
C LYS A 81 -19.92 -12.47 -11.12
N GLU A 82 -21.04 -11.78 -11.29
CA GLU A 82 -22.28 -12.19 -11.93
C GLU A 82 -22.07 -12.81 -13.33
N GLY A 83 -22.88 -13.83 -13.63
CA GLY A 83 -23.21 -14.32 -14.96
C GLY A 83 -24.71 -14.28 -15.17
#